data_AF-A0A7Y5UA03-F1
#
_entry.id   AF-A0A7Y5UA03-F1
#
_cell.length_a   1.000
_cell.length_b   1.000
_cell.length_c   1.000
_cell.angle_alpha   90.00
_cell.angle_beta   90.00
_cell.angle_gamma   90.00
#
_symmetry.space_group_name_H-M   'P 1'
#
loop_
_entity.id
_entity.type
_entity.pdbx_description
1 polymer ?
#
loop_
_entity_poly.entity_id
_entity_poly.type
_entity_poly.pdbx_seq_one_letter_code
_entity_poly.pdbx_strand_id
1 'polypeptide(L)'
;MQKEIEALRDELQEDIAEARKLANWSTYMANVLTSFALVGGATSAAILGYAPEWPRWIAGALAILPGAAMALQGKLFEQRIHHHRLREVAYHGLLDQLVYERVDPRTVSRRRREFRERSEHDWQKVASMPVGGAPPDARKSNPNG
;
A
#
# COMPACT_ATOMS: atom_id res chain seq x y z
N MET A 1 -35.42 3.46 6.65
CA MET A 1 -34.81 2.17 7.00
C MET A 1 -34.27 1.41 5.80
N GLN A 2 -35.08 0.81 4.90
CA GLN A 2 -34.52 0.07 3.74
C GLN A 2 -33.65 0.95 2.82
N LYS A 3 -34.10 2.17 2.50
CA LYS A 3 -33.32 3.14 1.72
C LYS A 3 -32.00 3.58 2.37
N GLU A 4 -31.93 3.58 3.70
CA GLU A 4 -30.72 3.97 4.44
C GLU A 4 -29.68 2.84 4.41
N ILE A 5 -30.13 1.59 4.42
CA ILE A 5 -29.27 0.41 4.28
C ILE A 5 -28.71 0.32 2.87
N GLU A 6 -29.53 0.55 1.85
CA GLU A 6 -29.10 0.58 0.45
C GLU A 6 -28.06 1.66 0.19
N ALA A 7 -28.32 2.90 0.64
CA ALA A 7 -27.36 3.99 0.51
C ALA A 7 -26.03 3.69 1.21
N LEU A 8 -26.06 3.18 2.45
CA LEU A 8 -24.84 2.86 3.19
C LEU A 8 -24.07 1.68 2.57
N ARG A 9 -24.79 0.72 1.98
CA ARG A 9 -24.19 -0.39 1.23
C ARG A 9 -23.46 0.12 -0.01
N ASP A 10 -24.09 0.98 -0.79
CA ASP A 10 -23.49 1.54 -2.01
C ASP A 10 -22.24 2.37 -1.67
N GLU A 11 -22.31 3.19 -0.62
CA GLU A 11 -21.16 3.94 -0.11
C GLU A 11 -20.00 3.04 0.34
N LEU A 12 -20.29 1.92 1.03
CA LEU A 12 -19.27 0.95 1.42
C LEU A 12 -18.67 0.21 0.21
N GLN A 13 -19.48 -0.10 -0.79
CA GLN A 13 -19.01 -0.70 -2.04
C GLN A 13 -18.10 0.25 -2.83
N GLU A 14 -18.42 1.54 -2.84
CA GLU A 14 -17.56 2.58 -3.43
C GLU A 14 -16.23 2.68 -2.69
N ASP A 15 -16.24 2.71 -1.35
CA ASP A 15 -15.02 2.71 -0.52
C ASP A 15 -14.13 1.47 -0.78
N ILE A 16 -14.74 0.29 -0.95
CA ILE A 16 -14.05 -0.96 -1.31
C ILE A 16 -13.40 -0.83 -2.70
N ALA A 17 -14.16 -0.35 -3.68
CA ALA A 17 -13.68 -0.19 -5.05
C ALA A 17 -12.52 0.81 -5.12
N GLU A 18 -12.59 1.91 -4.37
CA GLU A 18 -11.53 2.91 -4.27
C GLU A 18 -10.27 2.31 -3.63
N ALA A 19 -10.40 1.60 -2.50
CA ALA A 19 -9.28 0.94 -1.84
C ALA A 19 -8.58 -0.07 -2.77
N ARG A 20 -9.36 -0.90 -3.48
CA ARG A 20 -8.83 -1.85 -4.47
C ARG A 20 -8.11 -1.14 -5.62
N LYS A 21 -8.71 -0.08 -6.17
CA LYS A 21 -8.10 0.71 -7.25
C LYS A 21 -6.75 1.28 -6.82
N LEU A 22 -6.65 1.82 -5.61
CA LEU A 22 -5.41 2.38 -5.07
C LEU A 22 -4.35 1.30 -4.80
N ALA A 23 -4.75 0.11 -4.32
CA ALA A 23 -3.85 -1.03 -4.17
C ALA A 23 -3.30 -1.49 -5.54
N ASN A 24 -4.16 -1.62 -6.54
CA ASN A 24 -3.79 -2.03 -7.89
C ASN A 24 -2.88 -1.00 -8.56
N TRP A 25 -3.20 0.30 -8.43
CA TRP A 25 -2.36 1.38 -8.93
C TRP A 25 -0.97 1.35 -8.30
N SER A 26 -0.90 1.16 -6.98
CA SER A 26 0.37 1.06 -6.26
C SER A 26 1.17 -0.18 -6.69
N THR A 27 0.49 -1.31 -6.95
CA THR A 27 1.12 -2.53 -7.49
C THR A 27 1.66 -2.31 -8.90
N TYR A 28 0.90 -1.64 -9.76
CA TYR A 28 1.33 -1.28 -11.11
C TYR A 28 2.58 -0.40 -11.08
N MET A 29 2.59 0.65 -10.25
CA MET A 29 3.76 1.51 -10.08
C MET A 29 4.98 0.78 -9.52
N ALA A 30 4.78 -0.13 -8.56
CA ALA A 30 5.84 -0.99 -8.06
C ALA A 30 6.48 -1.81 -9.19
N ASN A 31 5.67 -2.45 -10.04
CA ASN A 31 6.15 -3.24 -11.17
C ASN A 31 6.87 -2.41 -12.24
N VAL A 32 6.39 -1.18 -12.49
CA VAL A 32 7.06 -0.24 -13.41
C VAL A 32 8.45 0.10 -12.87
N LEU A 33 8.58 0.38 -11.57
CA LEU A 33 9.88 0.65 -10.94
C LEU A 33 10.80 -0.57 -10.96
N THR A 34 10.28 -1.77 -10.70
CA THR A 34 11.07 -3.02 -10.83
C THR A 34 11.61 -3.18 -12.24
N SER A 35 10.75 -2.99 -13.24
CA SER A 35 11.12 -3.12 -14.65
C SER A 35 12.15 -2.07 -15.04
N PHE A 36 12.00 -0.83 -14.57
CA PHE A 36 12.98 0.23 -14.78
C PHE A 36 14.33 -0.10 -14.13
N ALA A 37 14.33 -0.68 -12.92
CA ALA A 37 15.56 -1.10 -12.26
C ALA A 37 16.23 -2.28 -12.98
N LEU A 38 15.48 -3.26 -13.47
CA LEU A 38 16.03 -4.39 -14.23
C LEU A 38 16.60 -3.95 -15.58
N VAL A 39 15.81 -3.24 -16.38
CA VAL A 39 16.23 -2.74 -17.70
C VAL A 39 17.31 -1.69 -17.56
N GLY A 40 17.15 -0.75 -16.62
CA GLY A 40 18.13 0.28 -16.31
C GLY A 40 19.44 -0.32 -15.82
N GLY A 41 19.40 -1.30 -14.91
CA GLY A 41 20.59 -2.01 -14.44
C GLY A 41 21.31 -2.74 -15.56
N ALA A 42 20.59 -3.48 -16.40
CA ALA A 42 21.16 -4.16 -17.56
C ALA A 42 21.76 -3.18 -18.58
N THR A 43 21.07 -2.08 -18.86
CA THR A 43 21.52 -1.04 -19.80
C THR A 43 22.74 -0.30 -19.25
N SER A 44 22.74 0.07 -17.98
CA SER A 44 23.89 0.69 -17.31
C SER A 44 25.09 -0.25 -17.29
N ALA A 45 24.90 -1.55 -17.00
CA ALA A 45 25.98 -2.54 -17.06
C ALA A 45 26.55 -2.67 -18.47
N ALA A 46 25.70 -2.69 -19.51
CA ALA A 46 26.14 -2.73 -20.90
C ALA A 46 26.91 -1.46 -21.29
N ILE A 47 26.40 -0.27 -20.96
CA ILE A 47 27.08 1.02 -21.24
C ILE A 47 28.45 1.07 -20.57
N LEU A 48 28.55 0.61 -19.32
CA LEU A 48 29.82 0.55 -18.58
C LEU A 48 30.81 -0.47 -19.17
N GLY A 49 30.31 -1.55 -19.78
CA GLY A 49 31.13 -2.51 -20.50
C GLY A 49 31.69 -1.98 -21.83
N TYR A 50 30.94 -1.11 -22.52
CA TYR A 50 31.35 -0.53 -23.81
C TYR A 50 32.17 0.76 -23.70
N ALA A 51 32.08 1.49 -22.59
CA ALA A 51 32.74 2.77 -22.40
C ALA A 51 33.60 2.79 -21.11
N PRO A 52 34.69 1.99 -21.04
CA PRO A 52 35.57 1.91 -19.87
C PRO A 52 36.29 3.23 -19.56
N GLU A 53 36.32 4.15 -20.51
CA GLU A 53 37.02 5.44 -20.43
C GLU A 53 36.13 6.56 -19.88
N TRP A 54 34.86 6.27 -19.58
CA TRP A 54 33.95 7.27 -19.05
C TRP A 54 34.37 7.73 -17.65
N PRO A 55 34.15 9.02 -17.34
CA PRO A 55 34.39 9.56 -16.02
C PRO A 55 33.65 8.74 -14.95
N ARG A 56 34.37 8.29 -13.92
CA ARG A 56 33.86 7.43 -12.84
C ARG A 56 32.60 7.97 -12.16
N TRP A 57 32.40 9.28 -12.16
CA TRP A 57 31.19 9.92 -11.61
C TRP A 57 29.92 9.61 -12.42
N ILE A 58 30.02 9.48 -13.75
CA ILE A 58 28.88 9.11 -14.62
C ILE A 58 28.52 7.64 -14.39
N ALA A 59 29.54 6.78 -14.25
CA ALA A 59 29.35 5.38 -13.93
C ALA A 59 28.66 5.17 -12.58
N GLY A 60 29.08 5.92 -11.56
CA GLY A 60 28.43 5.94 -10.26
C GLY A 60 26.97 6.42 -10.36
N ALA A 61 26.70 7.49 -11.09
CA ALA A 61 25.35 8.02 -11.27
C ALA A 61 24.40 7.00 -11.94
N LEU A 62 24.87 6.31 -12.99
CA LEU A 62 24.10 5.29 -13.69
C LEU A 62 23.86 4.04 -12.82
N ALA A 63 24.85 3.63 -12.03
CA ALA A 63 24.72 2.45 -11.15
C ALA A 63 23.76 2.67 -9.96
N ILE A 64 23.59 3.92 -9.50
CA ILE A 64 22.73 4.23 -8.34
C ILE A 64 21.24 4.24 -8.71
N LEU A 65 20.87 4.60 -9.95
CA LEU A 65 19.48 4.75 -10.37
C LEU A 65 18.63 3.45 -10.19
N PRO A 66 19.10 2.26 -10.61
CA PRO A 66 18.39 1.00 -10.36
C PRO A 66 18.23 0.68 -8.88
N GLY A 67 19.28 0.90 -8.09
CA GLY A 67 19.28 0.67 -6.65
C GLY A 67 18.31 1.59 -5.90
N ALA A 68 18.27 2.87 -6.29
CA ALA A 68 17.32 3.84 -5.74
C ALA A 68 15.86 3.50 -6.09
N ALA A 69 15.60 3.05 -7.32
CA ALA A 69 14.27 2.62 -7.74
C ALA A 69 13.77 1.40 -6.94
N MET A 70 14.64 0.40 -6.71
CA MET A 70 14.32 -0.77 -5.87
C MET A 70 14.10 -0.40 -4.40
N ALA A 71 14.90 0.51 -3.85
CA ALA A 71 14.73 1.00 -2.47
C ALA A 71 13.39 1.74 -2.28
N LEU A 72 12.98 2.54 -3.28
CA LEU A 72 11.68 3.22 -3.29
C LEU A 72 10.51 2.24 -3.40
N GLN A 73 10.65 1.19 -4.23
CA GLN A 73 9.65 0.15 -4.38
C GLN A 73 9.37 -0.57 -3.04
N GLY A 74 10.41 -1.11 -2.41
CA GLY A 74 10.25 -1.90 -1.18
C GLY A 74 9.72 -1.09 0.00
N LYS A 75 10.11 0.19 0.13
CA LYS A 75 9.70 1.00 1.27
C LYS A 75 8.28 1.55 1.14
N LEU A 76 7.97 2.21 0.03
CA LEU A 76 6.76 3.03 -0.06
C LEU A 76 5.60 2.28 -0.70
N PHE A 77 5.85 1.50 -1.75
CA PHE A 77 4.77 0.87 -2.50
C PHE A 77 4.23 -0.37 -1.81
N GLU A 78 5.08 -1.23 -1.25
CA GLU A 78 4.61 -2.41 -0.50
C GLU A 78 3.77 -2.03 0.72
N GLN A 79 4.23 -1.06 1.51
CA GLN A 79 3.47 -0.53 2.65
C GLN A 79 2.13 0.07 2.21
N ARG A 80 2.11 0.81 1.10
CA ARG A 80 0.90 1.42 0.55
C ARG A 80 -0.09 0.38 0.04
N ILE A 81 0.39 -0.63 -0.68
CA ILE A 81 -0.44 -1.76 -1.15
C ILE A 81 -1.06 -2.49 0.04
N HIS A 82 -0.25 -2.81 1.06
CA HIS A 82 -0.72 -3.50 2.25
C HIS A 82 -1.78 -2.67 2.99
N HIS A 83 -1.54 -1.37 3.17
CA HIS A 83 -2.51 -0.46 3.80
C HIS A 83 -3.85 -0.42 3.04
N HIS A 84 -3.82 -0.27 1.72
CA HIS A 84 -5.05 -0.26 0.91
C HIS A 84 -5.80 -1.60 0.96
N ARG A 85 -5.09 -2.73 0.98
CA ARG A 85 -5.71 -4.05 1.15
C ARG A 85 -6.34 -4.23 2.53
N LEU A 86 -5.69 -3.78 3.61
CA LEU A 86 -6.29 -3.81 4.94
C LEU A 86 -7.57 -2.97 5.02
N ARG A 87 -7.58 -1.79 4.37
CA ARG A 87 -8.80 -0.97 4.25
C ARG A 87 -9.90 -1.69 3.48
N GLU A 88 -9.57 -2.31 2.36
CA GLU A 88 -10.51 -3.12 1.58
C GLU A 88 -11.17 -4.22 2.45
N VAL A 89 -10.37 -5.00 3.19
CA VAL A 89 -10.88 -6.04 4.10
C VAL A 89 -11.76 -5.45 5.20
N ALA A 90 -11.37 -4.33 5.80
CA ALA A 90 -12.15 -3.68 6.86
C ALA A 90 -13.52 -3.20 6.36
N TYR A 91 -13.57 -2.59 5.17
CA TYR A 91 -14.85 -2.17 4.57
C TYR A 91 -15.72 -3.36 4.17
N HIS A 92 -15.13 -4.47 3.67
CA HIS A 92 -15.86 -5.72 3.47
C HIS A 92 -16.49 -6.23 4.77
N GLY A 93 -15.75 -6.23 5.88
CA GLY A 93 -16.29 -6.63 7.19
C GLY A 93 -17.45 -5.74 7.66
N LEU A 94 -17.39 -4.43 7.40
CA LEU A 94 -18.50 -3.52 7.71
C LEU A 94 -19.73 -3.76 6.81
N LEU A 95 -19.50 -4.08 5.54
CA LEU A 95 -20.56 -4.45 4.61
C LEU A 95 -21.24 -5.76 5.02
N ASP A 96 -20.46 -6.75 5.46
CA ASP A 96 -21.00 -8.02 5.93
C ASP A 96 -21.82 -7.85 7.22
N GLN A 97 -21.36 -6.99 8.14
CA GLN A 97 -22.11 -6.62 9.35
C GLN A 97 -23.46 -5.98 9.01
N LEU A 98 -23.50 -5.13 7.97
CA LEU A 98 -24.72 -4.45 7.54
C LEU A 98 -25.70 -5.40 6.85
N VAL A 99 -25.22 -6.23 5.92
CA VAL A 99 -26.06 -7.04 5.03
C VAL A 99 -26.45 -8.38 5.66
N TYR A 100 -25.50 -9.08 6.28
CA TYR A 100 -25.71 -10.44 6.76
C TYR A 100 -26.02 -10.48 8.25
N GLU A 101 -25.25 -9.75 9.07
CA GLU A 101 -25.45 -9.72 10.53
C GLU A 101 -26.58 -8.77 10.97
N ARG A 102 -27.10 -7.96 10.03
CA ARG A 102 -28.20 -7.00 10.25
C ARG A 102 -27.94 -6.05 11.41
N VAL A 103 -26.68 -5.66 11.59
CA VAL A 103 -26.28 -4.65 12.59
C VAL A 103 -26.94 -3.32 12.24
N ASP A 104 -27.33 -2.56 13.27
CA ASP A 104 -27.97 -1.26 13.10
C ASP A 104 -27.14 -0.33 12.19
N PRO A 105 -27.72 0.27 11.15
CA PRO A 105 -26.99 1.07 10.16
C PRO A 105 -26.24 2.25 10.77
N ARG A 106 -26.74 2.83 11.87
CA ARG A 106 -26.06 3.95 12.55
C ARG A 106 -24.79 3.48 13.24
N THR A 107 -24.79 2.25 13.77
CA THR A 107 -23.60 1.63 14.35
C THR A 107 -22.54 1.38 13.28
N VAL A 108 -22.92 0.84 12.13
CA VAL A 108 -22.01 0.62 10.99
C VAL A 108 -21.48 1.94 10.46
N SER A 109 -22.34 2.95 10.29
CA SER A 109 -21.96 4.31 9.88
C SER A 109 -20.95 4.94 10.84
N ARG A 110 -21.17 4.80 12.16
CA ARG A 110 -20.22 5.29 13.18
C ARG A 110 -18.87 4.59 13.07
N ARG A 111 -18.87 3.25 13.00
CA ARG A 111 -17.64 2.46 12.84
C ARG A 111 -16.88 2.82 11.56
N ARG A 112 -17.60 3.02 10.45
CA ARG A 112 -17.02 3.48 9.18
C ARG A 112 -16.31 4.82 9.35
N ARG A 113 -16.97 5.80 9.98
CA ARG A 113 -16.38 7.12 10.23
C ARG A 113 -15.13 7.04 11.12
N GLU A 114 -15.25 6.33 12.23
CA GLU A 114 -14.11 6.11 13.15
C GLU A 114 -12.94 5.38 12.46
N PHE A 115 -13.23 4.45 11.55
CA PHE A 115 -12.20 3.77 10.76
C PHE A 115 -11.56 4.70 9.75
N ARG A 116 -12.34 5.52 9.03
CA ARG A 116 -11.82 6.48 8.05
C ARG A 116 -10.88 7.49 8.74
N GLU A 117 -11.32 8.08 9.85
CA GLU A 117 -10.51 9.03 10.65
C GLU A 117 -9.22 8.38 11.18
N ARG A 118 -9.29 7.13 11.67
CA ARG A 118 -8.09 6.39 12.13
C ARG A 118 -7.15 6.01 11.00
N SER A 119 -7.70 5.55 9.87
CA SER A 119 -6.91 5.03 8.75
C SER A 119 -5.94 6.07 8.16
N GLU A 120 -6.33 7.34 8.16
CA GLU A 120 -5.52 8.43 7.64
C GLU A 120 -4.37 8.79 8.61
N HIS A 121 -4.65 8.77 9.91
CA HIS A 121 -3.65 8.94 10.95
C HIS A 121 -2.68 7.75 11.04
N ASP A 122 -3.19 6.52 10.86
CA ASP A 122 -2.37 5.31 10.87
C ASP A 122 -1.50 5.22 9.61
N TRP A 123 -1.94 5.75 8.46
CA TRP A 123 -1.08 5.87 7.27
C TRP A 123 0.15 6.75 7.52
N GLN A 124 -0.01 7.89 8.20
CA GLN A 124 1.13 8.74 8.56
C GLN A 124 2.15 8.02 9.47
N LYS A 125 1.66 7.16 10.37
CA LYS A 125 2.51 6.31 11.23
C LYS A 125 3.21 5.21 10.45
N VAL A 126 2.51 4.52 9.55
CA VAL A 126 3.09 3.46 8.71
C VAL A 126 4.15 4.03 7.76
N ALA A 127 3.87 5.17 7.12
CA ALA A 127 4.82 5.83 6.22
C ALA A 127 6.10 6.33 6.92
N SER A 128 6.05 6.55 8.24
CA SER A 128 7.20 6.96 9.05
C SER A 128 7.98 5.81 9.68
N MET A 129 7.53 4.55 9.54
CA MET A 129 8.25 3.40 10.09
C MET A 129 9.56 3.11 9.31
N PRO A 130 10.68 2.88 10.02
CA PRO A 130 11.91 2.43 9.40
C PRO A 130 11.77 1.01 8.85
N VAL A 131 12.43 0.73 7.71
CA VAL A 131 12.43 -0.58 7.04
C VAL A 131 13.03 -1.62 8.00
N GLY A 132 12.27 -2.66 8.32
CA GLY A 132 12.66 -3.73 9.26
C GLY A 132 12.04 -3.63 10.67
N GLY A 133 11.27 -2.57 10.96
CA GLY A 133 10.46 -2.51 12.18
C GLY A 133 9.21 -3.39 12.02
N ALA A 134 9.12 -4.47 12.81
CA ALA A 134 7.88 -5.24 12.91
C ALA A 134 6.73 -4.30 13.34
N PRO A 135 5.53 -4.42 12.75
CA PRO A 135 4.40 -3.61 13.15
C PRO A 135 4.13 -3.81 14.66
N PRO A 136 3.78 -2.74 15.40
CA PRO A 136 3.63 -2.76 16.85
C PRO A 136 2.59 -3.79 17.35
N ASP A 137 1.69 -4.23 16.47
CA ASP A 137 0.64 -5.20 16.79
C ASP A 137 1.08 -6.66 16.63
N ALA A 138 2.21 -6.95 15.96
CA ALA A 138 2.73 -8.32 15.83
C ALA A 138 3.35 -8.86 17.14
N ARG A 139 3.62 -7.99 18.14
CA ARG A 139 4.12 -8.41 19.46
C ARG A 139 3.03 -8.73 20.48
N LYS A 140 1.77 -8.38 20.21
CA LYS A 140 0.68 -8.55 21.19
C LYS A 140 -0.13 -9.83 21.02
N SER A 141 0.14 -10.63 19.98
CA SER A 141 -0.58 -11.89 19.71
C SER A 141 0.23 -13.16 19.98
N ASN A 142 1.44 -13.06 20.56
CA ASN A 142 2.16 -14.24 21.04
C ASN A 142 1.99 -14.40 22.55
N PRO A 143 1.04 -15.23 23.03
CA PRO A 143 0.93 -15.56 24.45
C PRO A 143 2.04 -16.51 24.96
N ASN A 144 3.01 -16.90 24.11
CA ASN A 144 4.09 -17.84 24.45
C ASN A 144 5.51 -17.22 24.31
N GLY A 145 5.65 -15.90 24.48
CA GLY A 145 6.94 -15.21 24.50
C GLY A 145 7.41 -14.91 25.92
#